data_AF-A0A3B8WAF3-F1
#
_entry.id   AF-A0A3B8WAF3-F1
#
_cell.length_a   1.000
_cell.length_b   1.000
_cell.length_c   1.000
_cell.angle_alpha   90.00
_cell.angle_beta   90.00
_cell.angle_gamma   90.00
#
_symmetry.space_group_name_H-M   'P 1'
#
loop_
_entity.id
_entity.type
_entity.pdbx_description
1 polymer ?
#
loop_
_entity_poly.entity_id
_entity_poly.type
_entity_poly.pdbx_seq_one_letter_code
_entity_poly.pdbx_strand_id
1 'polypeptide(L)'
;MLNTVPETADGRPAARKTVHVAVGVIVREGRVLIARRPDTAHQGGLLEFPGGKVEPGETVQQALCREIAEETGLVLTEDSLEPVIGIRHDYGDKCVFLDVWSSHSAQGEPEGREGQPVSWLAPEALKDEEFPAANRPIIRALRLPHRLAVTGTIEDAPAGLARLGAALDRGQLDSLVVLRAPTLSGAAYLELAVAALGGCRERGVGLILHGAADLCRAVPDVQGVHLPWREAQQHSERPVSDDYWLGVSCHSAEQLRHAERLGADYVFLGNVLETPSHPGQPGIGWAAFQALAATANVPVYGIGGLGPEHQSRARALGGQGVAGIGFWW
;
A
#
# COMPACT_ATOMS: atom_id res chain seq x y z
N MET A 1 11.38 -25.81 -26.56
CA MET A 1 10.36 -26.01 -27.60
C MET A 1 9.36 -24.88 -27.44
N LEU A 2 9.04 -24.18 -28.53
CA LEU A 2 8.17 -23.01 -28.56
C LEU A 2 6.74 -23.41 -28.18
N ASN A 3 6.20 -22.86 -27.08
CA ASN A 3 4.79 -23.00 -26.75
C ASN A 3 3.98 -22.00 -27.57
N THR A 4 3.28 -22.51 -28.59
CA THR A 4 2.28 -21.78 -29.35
C THR A 4 1.00 -21.65 -28.54
N VAL A 5 0.51 -20.41 -28.38
CA VAL A 5 -0.81 -20.10 -27.83
C VAL A 5 -1.87 -20.48 -28.89
N PRO A 6 -3.02 -21.08 -28.54
CA PRO A 6 -4.06 -21.36 -29.53
C PRO A 6 -4.67 -20.06 -30.04
N GLU A 7 -4.61 -19.82 -31.34
CA GLU A 7 -5.28 -18.70 -32.00
C GLU A 7 -6.78 -18.95 -32.11
N THR A 8 -7.59 -17.92 -31.88
CA THR A 8 -9.01 -17.93 -32.28
C THR A 8 -9.13 -17.73 -33.78
N ALA A 9 -10.26 -18.11 -34.38
CA ALA A 9 -10.50 -18.04 -35.83
C ALA A 9 -10.33 -16.65 -36.48
N ASP A 10 -10.18 -15.59 -35.67
CA ASP A 10 -9.97 -14.19 -36.10
C ASP A 10 -8.57 -13.64 -35.77
N GLY A 11 -7.59 -14.48 -35.40
CA GLY A 11 -6.21 -14.04 -35.15
C GLY A 11 -6.03 -13.10 -33.94
N ARG A 12 -7.07 -12.95 -33.11
CA ARG A 12 -6.97 -12.27 -31.80
C ARG A 12 -6.57 -13.30 -30.75
N PRO A 13 -5.62 -12.98 -29.84
CA PRO A 13 -5.40 -13.83 -28.67
C PRO A 13 -6.73 -13.98 -27.93
N ALA A 14 -7.14 -15.22 -27.64
CA ALA A 14 -8.32 -15.48 -26.83
C ALA A 14 -8.18 -14.65 -25.53
N ALA A 15 -9.23 -13.89 -25.18
CA ALA A 15 -9.21 -13.12 -23.94
C ALA A 15 -8.94 -14.09 -22.77
N ARG A 16 -7.75 -13.97 -22.15
CA ARG A 16 -7.39 -14.80 -20.99
C ARG A 16 -8.49 -14.60 -19.93
N LYS A 17 -9.08 -15.69 -19.45
CA LYS A 17 -10.13 -15.64 -18.45
C LYS A 17 -9.55 -15.08 -17.16
N THR A 18 -9.98 -13.88 -16.78
CA THR A 18 -9.63 -13.29 -15.48
C THR A 18 -10.52 -13.88 -14.40
N VAL A 19 -9.91 -14.43 -13.36
CA VAL A 19 -10.61 -14.90 -12.16
C VAL A 19 -10.69 -13.75 -11.16
N HIS A 20 -11.90 -13.37 -10.76
CA HIS A 20 -12.13 -12.39 -9.69
C HIS A 20 -12.25 -13.13 -8.37
N VAL A 21 -11.42 -12.74 -7.40
CA VAL A 21 -11.32 -13.37 -6.08
C VAL A 21 -11.56 -12.30 -5.03
N ALA A 22 -12.54 -12.53 -4.16
CA ALA A 22 -12.77 -11.72 -2.98
C ALA A 22 -11.81 -12.18 -1.87
N VAL A 23 -11.07 -11.24 -1.26
CA VAL A 23 -10.08 -11.56 -0.23
C VAL A 23 -10.41 -10.78 1.04
N GLY A 24 -10.50 -11.48 2.18
CA GLY A 24 -10.96 -10.94 3.44
C GLY A 24 -9.82 -10.69 4.42
N VAL A 25 -9.60 -9.42 4.77
CA VAL A 25 -8.76 -9.01 5.89
C VAL A 25 -9.65 -8.82 7.12
N ILE A 26 -9.83 -9.88 7.89
CA ILE A 26 -10.65 -9.80 9.11
C ILE A 26 -9.78 -9.35 10.26
N VAL A 27 -10.13 -8.23 10.89
CA VAL A 27 -9.31 -7.59 11.93
C VAL A 27 -10.02 -7.66 13.29
N ARG A 28 -9.32 -8.17 14.31
CA ARG A 28 -9.78 -8.15 15.71
C ARG A 28 -8.60 -7.80 16.61
N GLU A 29 -8.76 -6.77 17.46
CA GLU A 29 -7.72 -6.31 18.39
C GLU A 29 -6.36 -6.04 17.72
N GLY A 30 -6.37 -5.45 16.52
CA GLY A 30 -5.14 -5.15 15.75
C GLY A 30 -4.46 -6.37 15.13
N ARG A 31 -5.04 -7.58 15.23
CA ARG A 31 -4.58 -8.80 14.56
C ARG A 31 -5.48 -9.16 13.39
N VAL A 32 -4.91 -9.83 12.40
CA VAL A 32 -5.59 -10.29 11.18
C VAL A 32 -5.76 -11.79 11.22
N LEU A 33 -6.93 -12.27 10.80
CA LEU A 33 -7.19 -13.70 10.64
C LEU A 33 -6.44 -14.25 9.43
N ILE A 34 -5.60 -15.25 9.66
CA ILE A 34 -4.79 -15.91 8.64
C ILE A 34 -5.06 -17.42 8.68
N ALA A 35 -5.30 -18.00 7.51
CA ALA A 35 -5.39 -19.44 7.32
C ALA A 35 -4.06 -20.00 6.77
N ARG A 36 -3.81 -21.29 6.96
CA ARG A 36 -2.71 -22.01 6.33
C ARG A 36 -3.25 -23.02 5.33
N ARG A 37 -2.84 -22.90 4.07
CA ARG A 37 -3.23 -23.83 3.01
C ARG A 37 -2.94 -25.28 3.41
N PRO A 38 -3.86 -26.22 3.16
CA PRO A 38 -3.55 -27.64 3.25
C PRO A 38 -2.30 -27.95 2.42
N ASP A 39 -1.43 -28.83 2.93
CA ASP A 39 -0.17 -29.19 2.24
C ASP A 39 -0.42 -29.77 0.83
N THR A 40 -1.61 -30.32 0.59
CA THR A 40 -2.03 -30.92 -0.68
C THR A 40 -2.57 -29.91 -1.71
N ALA A 41 -2.75 -28.63 -1.35
CA ALA A 41 -3.28 -27.60 -2.23
C ALA A 41 -2.21 -27.03 -3.18
N HIS A 42 -2.63 -26.28 -4.21
CA HIS A 42 -1.69 -25.54 -5.06
C HIS A 42 -0.98 -24.47 -4.22
N GLN A 43 0.35 -24.56 -4.11
CA GLN A 43 1.17 -23.80 -3.15
C GLN A 43 0.82 -24.13 -1.67
N GLY A 44 0.62 -25.42 -1.36
CA GLY A 44 0.32 -25.91 -0.02
C GLY A 44 1.35 -25.52 1.03
N GLY A 45 0.89 -25.35 2.28
CA GLY A 45 1.72 -24.93 3.40
C GLY A 45 2.03 -23.43 3.48
N LEU A 46 1.63 -22.61 2.49
CA LEU A 46 1.67 -21.16 2.61
C LEU A 46 0.51 -20.63 3.46
N LEU A 47 0.71 -19.44 4.02
CA LEU A 47 -0.34 -18.65 4.67
C LEU A 47 -1.19 -17.93 3.62
N GLU A 48 -2.46 -17.70 3.96
CA GLU A 48 -3.38 -16.96 3.12
C GLU A 48 -4.41 -16.18 3.93
N PHE A 49 -4.94 -15.14 3.29
CA PHE A 49 -6.12 -14.43 3.75
C PHE A 49 -7.36 -15.24 3.30
N PRO A 50 -8.32 -15.50 4.20
CA PRO A 50 -9.57 -16.19 3.84
C PRO A 50 -10.33 -15.50 2.70
N GLY A 51 -11.06 -16.29 1.92
CA GLY A 51 -11.86 -15.79 0.80
C GLY A 51 -11.74 -16.64 -0.47
N GLY A 52 -12.62 -16.39 -1.42
CA GLY A 52 -12.75 -17.24 -2.60
C GLY A 52 -13.22 -16.50 -3.85
N LYS A 53 -13.68 -17.27 -4.83
CA LYS A 53 -14.02 -16.74 -6.15
C LYS A 53 -15.35 -16.01 -6.08
N VAL A 54 -15.43 -14.87 -6.78
CA VAL A 54 -16.71 -14.19 -7.00
C VAL A 54 -17.49 -14.98 -8.06
N GLU A 55 -18.66 -15.46 -7.70
CA GLU A 55 -19.56 -16.22 -8.57
C GLU A 55 -20.37 -15.30 -9.50
N PRO A 56 -20.93 -15.84 -10.62
CA PRO A 56 -21.80 -15.06 -11.48
C PRO A 56 -23.06 -14.58 -10.76
N GLY A 57 -23.25 -13.26 -10.68
CA GLY A 57 -24.47 -12.65 -10.15
C GLY A 57 -24.37 -12.14 -8.71
N GLU A 58 -23.25 -12.35 -8.02
CA GLU A 58 -22.98 -11.77 -6.70
C GLU A 58 -22.04 -10.56 -6.77
N THR A 59 -22.13 -9.66 -5.78
CA THR A 59 -21.14 -8.61 -5.53
C THR A 59 -19.90 -9.18 -4.83
N VAL A 60 -18.79 -8.44 -4.83
CA VAL A 60 -17.59 -8.85 -4.07
C VAL A 60 -17.89 -8.98 -2.57
N GLN A 61 -18.75 -8.10 -2.03
CA GLN A 61 -19.17 -8.15 -0.63
C GLN A 61 -19.99 -9.41 -0.32
N GLN A 62 -20.92 -9.77 -1.21
CA GLN A 62 -21.73 -10.99 -1.09
C GLN A 62 -20.85 -12.24 -1.12
N ALA A 63 -19.94 -12.31 -2.11
CA ALA A 63 -18.96 -13.38 -2.21
C ALA A 63 -18.16 -13.51 -0.91
N LEU A 64 -17.63 -12.40 -0.40
CA LEU A 64 -16.81 -12.40 0.80
C LEU A 64 -17.59 -12.83 2.05
N CYS A 65 -18.83 -12.35 2.25
CA CYS A 65 -19.67 -12.79 3.36
C CYS A 65 -19.92 -14.31 3.32
N ARG A 66 -20.17 -14.88 2.13
CA ARG A 66 -20.36 -16.32 1.91
C ARG A 66 -19.08 -17.10 2.21
N GLU A 67 -17.98 -16.76 1.55
CA GLU A 67 -16.69 -17.46 1.66
C GLU A 67 -16.16 -17.44 3.10
N ILE A 68 -16.23 -16.30 3.80
CA ILE A 68 -15.77 -16.21 5.19
C ILE A 68 -16.63 -17.08 6.13
N ALA A 69 -17.95 -17.13 5.90
CA ALA A 69 -18.82 -18.00 6.68
C ALA A 69 -18.56 -19.50 6.39
N GLU A 70 -18.28 -19.85 5.15
CA GLU A 70 -17.99 -21.22 4.71
C GLU A 70 -16.63 -21.69 5.25
N GLU A 71 -15.57 -20.91 5.09
CA GLU A 71 -14.20 -21.29 5.43
C GLU A 71 -13.90 -21.18 6.92
N THR A 72 -14.37 -20.11 7.57
CA THR A 72 -13.96 -19.77 8.94
C THR A 72 -15.10 -19.80 9.95
N GLY A 73 -16.35 -19.82 9.49
CA GLY A 73 -17.52 -19.72 10.35
C GLY A 73 -17.81 -18.36 10.95
N LEU A 74 -17.06 -17.34 10.54
CA LEU A 74 -17.32 -15.97 10.96
C LEU A 74 -18.47 -15.38 10.15
N VAL A 75 -19.24 -14.51 10.78
CA VAL A 75 -20.36 -13.80 10.11
C VAL A 75 -19.99 -12.34 9.92
N LEU A 76 -20.10 -11.89 8.67
CA LEU A 76 -19.90 -10.51 8.23
C LEU A 76 -21.21 -9.94 7.71
N THR A 77 -21.29 -8.60 7.69
CA THR A 77 -22.34 -7.88 6.96
C THR A 77 -21.70 -7.07 5.84
N GLU A 78 -22.39 -6.93 4.70
CA GLU A 78 -21.84 -6.25 3.52
C GLU A 78 -21.44 -4.79 3.80
N ASP A 79 -22.17 -4.12 4.70
CA ASP A 79 -21.93 -2.73 5.12
C ASP A 79 -20.75 -2.58 6.10
N SER A 80 -20.25 -3.68 6.67
CA SER A 80 -19.05 -3.68 7.52
C SER A 80 -17.74 -3.72 6.73
N LEU A 81 -17.83 -3.92 5.41
CA LEU A 81 -16.67 -4.12 4.56
C LEU A 81 -16.15 -2.80 4.02
N GLU A 82 -14.85 -2.60 4.17
CA GLU A 82 -14.14 -1.45 3.62
C GLU A 82 -13.06 -1.88 2.62
N PRO A 83 -12.85 -1.15 1.52
CA PRO A 83 -11.82 -1.49 0.54
C PRO A 83 -10.42 -1.30 1.14
N VAL A 84 -9.51 -2.22 0.81
CA VAL A 84 -8.09 -2.18 1.19
C VAL A 84 -7.22 -1.93 -0.04
N ILE A 85 -7.22 -2.86 -1.01
CA ILE A 85 -6.40 -2.78 -2.23
C ILE A 85 -6.96 -3.73 -3.30
N GLY A 86 -6.77 -3.40 -4.58
CA GLY A 86 -7.04 -4.31 -5.70
C GLY A 86 -5.74 -4.71 -6.38
N ILE A 87 -5.50 -6.01 -6.58
CA ILE A 87 -4.24 -6.53 -7.13
C ILE A 87 -4.52 -7.41 -8.35
N ARG A 88 -3.85 -7.13 -9.48
CA ARG A 88 -3.92 -7.90 -10.71
C ARG A 88 -2.62 -8.67 -10.91
N HIS A 89 -2.72 -9.99 -10.92
CA HIS A 89 -1.58 -10.87 -11.11
C HIS A 89 -1.78 -11.78 -12.32
N ASP A 90 -0.77 -11.86 -13.20
CA ASP A 90 -0.75 -12.78 -14.33
C ASP A 90 0.19 -13.94 -14.01
N TYR A 91 -0.37 -15.13 -13.73
CA TYR A 91 0.40 -16.35 -13.49
C TYR A 91 0.91 -17.00 -14.79
N GLY A 92 0.66 -16.38 -15.94
CA GLY A 92 1.00 -16.87 -17.27
C GLY A 92 -0.07 -17.79 -17.86
N ASP A 93 -0.61 -18.71 -17.06
CA ASP A 93 -1.72 -19.60 -17.42
C ASP A 93 -3.09 -18.97 -17.13
N LYS A 94 -3.19 -18.11 -16.12
CA LYS A 94 -4.41 -17.39 -15.72
C LYS A 94 -4.11 -15.99 -15.19
N CYS A 95 -5.05 -15.07 -15.41
CA CYS A 95 -5.05 -13.76 -14.78
C CYS A 95 -5.97 -13.80 -13.55
N VAL A 96 -5.54 -13.22 -12.45
CA VAL A 96 -6.31 -13.13 -11.21
C VAL A 96 -6.42 -11.67 -10.79
N PHE A 97 -7.63 -11.25 -10.42
CA PHE A 97 -7.90 -9.99 -9.74
C PHE A 97 -8.29 -10.30 -8.28
N LEU A 98 -7.40 -9.95 -7.34
CA LEU A 98 -7.64 -10.00 -5.91
C LEU A 98 -8.30 -8.68 -5.51
N ASP A 99 -9.54 -8.74 -5.04
CA ASP A 99 -10.33 -7.61 -4.57
C ASP A 99 -10.41 -7.69 -3.06
N VAL A 100 -9.58 -6.90 -2.38
CA VAL A 100 -9.27 -7.07 -0.96
C VAL A 100 -10.07 -6.09 -0.13
N TRP A 101 -10.83 -6.62 0.83
CA TRP A 101 -11.69 -5.87 1.73
C TRP A 101 -11.40 -6.25 3.17
N SER A 102 -11.56 -5.29 4.08
CA SER A 102 -11.39 -5.50 5.52
C SER A 102 -12.70 -5.35 6.27
N SER A 103 -12.84 -6.08 7.38
CA SER A 103 -13.89 -5.85 8.37
C SER A 103 -13.33 -5.94 9.78
N HIS A 104 -13.84 -5.07 10.66
CA HIS A 104 -13.52 -5.04 12.09
C HIS A 104 -14.66 -5.59 12.97
N SER A 105 -15.78 -6.00 12.38
CA SER A 105 -17.02 -6.32 13.12
C SER A 105 -17.47 -7.77 12.96
N ALA A 106 -16.57 -8.67 12.55
CA ALA A 106 -16.86 -10.08 12.37
C ALA A 106 -17.33 -10.76 13.67
N GLN A 107 -18.45 -11.48 13.58
CA GLN A 107 -19.08 -12.19 14.70
C GLN A 107 -18.72 -13.67 14.70
N GLY A 108 -18.65 -14.27 15.89
CA GLY A 108 -18.30 -15.67 16.09
C GLY A 108 -16.82 -15.89 16.40
N GLU A 109 -16.44 -17.16 16.53
CA GLU A 109 -15.04 -17.61 16.69
C GLU A 109 -14.60 -18.35 15.43
N PRO A 110 -13.40 -18.06 14.91
CA PRO A 110 -12.94 -18.66 13.67
C PRO A 110 -12.50 -20.11 13.88
N GLU A 111 -12.95 -20.99 12.98
CA GLU A 111 -12.54 -22.39 12.91
C GLU A 111 -12.22 -22.75 11.47
N GLY A 112 -11.19 -23.56 11.22
CA GLY A 112 -10.89 -24.07 9.88
C GLY A 112 -11.90 -25.10 9.40
N ARG A 113 -12.98 -24.68 8.76
CA ARG A 113 -14.08 -25.56 8.35
C ARG A 113 -13.74 -26.47 7.17
N GLU A 114 -12.60 -26.24 6.52
CA GLU A 114 -12.03 -27.08 5.47
C GLU A 114 -10.81 -27.88 5.95
N GLY A 115 -10.55 -27.90 7.26
CA GLY A 115 -9.40 -28.59 7.86
C GLY A 115 -8.10 -27.78 7.82
N GLN A 116 -8.17 -26.48 7.50
CA GLN A 116 -7.06 -25.54 7.51
C GLN A 116 -6.87 -24.92 8.90
N PRO A 117 -5.66 -24.90 9.49
CA PRO A 117 -5.48 -24.17 10.74
C PRO A 117 -5.62 -22.66 10.50
N VAL A 118 -6.30 -21.99 11.44
CA VAL A 118 -6.50 -20.53 11.43
C VAL A 118 -5.85 -19.90 12.66
N SER A 119 -5.32 -18.70 12.50
CA SER A 119 -4.64 -17.98 13.59
C SER A 119 -4.76 -16.47 13.44
N TRP A 120 -4.72 -15.77 14.56
CA TRP A 120 -4.69 -14.31 14.60
C TRP A 120 -3.24 -13.82 14.66
N LEU A 121 -2.79 -13.13 13.61
CA LEU A 121 -1.42 -12.61 13.52
C LEU A 121 -1.41 -11.08 13.46
N ALA A 122 -0.45 -10.45 14.12
CA ALA A 122 -0.23 -9.02 13.96
C ALA A 122 0.28 -8.72 12.53
N PRO A 123 -0.09 -7.61 11.89
CA PRO A 123 0.43 -7.23 10.58
C PRO A 123 1.95 -7.29 10.47
N GLU A 124 2.67 -6.92 11.53
CA GLU A 124 4.14 -6.93 11.63
C GLU A 124 4.74 -8.33 11.63
N ALA A 125 3.96 -9.35 12.00
CA ALA A 125 4.40 -10.74 12.03
C ALA A 125 4.26 -11.46 10.67
N LEU A 126 3.55 -10.87 9.71
CA LEU A 126 3.31 -11.48 8.38
C LEU A 126 4.58 -11.40 7.51
N LYS A 127 5.23 -12.53 7.23
CA LYS A 127 6.45 -12.55 6.41
C LYS A 127 6.14 -12.81 4.95
N ASP A 128 6.72 -12.03 4.05
CA ASP A 128 6.43 -12.09 2.61
C ASP A 128 6.65 -13.47 1.99
N GLU A 129 7.66 -14.20 2.47
CA GLU A 129 8.03 -15.53 2.01
C GLU A 129 7.06 -16.64 2.44
N GLU A 130 6.20 -16.37 3.45
CA GLU A 130 5.17 -17.29 3.92
C GLU A 130 3.87 -17.17 3.12
N PHE A 131 3.76 -16.17 2.23
CA PHE A 131 2.58 -15.91 1.41
C PHE A 131 2.89 -16.01 -0.09
N PRO A 132 1.87 -16.23 -0.94
CA PRO A 132 2.01 -16.02 -2.37
C PRO A 132 2.51 -14.59 -2.68
N ALA A 133 3.37 -14.44 -3.69
CA ALA A 133 3.97 -13.15 -4.04
C ALA A 133 2.92 -12.04 -4.32
N ALA A 134 1.75 -12.42 -4.85
CA ALA A 134 0.63 -11.52 -5.09
C ALA A 134 0.02 -10.91 -3.82
N ASN A 135 0.29 -11.47 -2.63
CA ASN A 135 -0.24 -10.99 -1.36
C ASN A 135 0.67 -9.96 -0.68
N ARG A 136 1.93 -9.81 -1.12
CA ARG A 136 2.87 -8.82 -0.54
C ARG A 136 2.27 -7.41 -0.47
N PRO A 137 1.58 -6.89 -1.50
CA PRO A 137 0.97 -5.56 -1.43
C PRO A 137 -0.15 -5.46 -0.38
N ILE A 138 -0.85 -6.56 -0.07
CA ILE A 138 -1.83 -6.61 1.03
C ILE A 138 -1.11 -6.38 2.35
N ILE A 139 -0.01 -7.12 2.59
CA ILE A 139 0.80 -6.97 3.81
C ILE A 139 1.31 -5.53 3.95
N ARG A 140 1.75 -4.90 2.85
CA ARG A 140 2.14 -3.48 2.85
C ARG A 140 0.96 -2.57 3.20
N ALA A 141 -0.20 -2.75 2.57
CA ALA A 141 -1.40 -1.94 2.86
C ALA A 141 -1.82 -1.98 4.34
N LEU A 142 -1.65 -3.14 5.00
CA LEU A 142 -1.99 -3.32 6.43
C LEU A 142 -1.03 -2.61 7.38
N ARG A 143 0.23 -2.39 6.98
CA ARG A 143 1.26 -1.74 7.80
C ARG A 143 1.36 -0.23 7.55
N LEU A 144 0.78 0.23 6.45
CA LEU A 144 0.82 1.62 6.02
C LEU A 144 -0.36 2.41 6.59
N PRO A 145 -0.14 3.62 7.14
CA PRO A 145 -1.24 4.42 7.68
C PRO A 145 -2.14 4.94 6.56
N HIS A 146 -3.39 5.31 6.82
CA HIS A 146 -4.24 5.94 5.79
C HIS A 146 -3.91 7.42 5.57
N ARG A 147 -3.10 8.02 6.45
CA ARG A 147 -2.58 9.38 6.34
C ARG A 147 -1.07 9.35 6.43
N LEU A 148 -0.39 9.67 5.34
CA LEU A 148 1.08 9.75 5.34
C LEU A 148 1.53 11.21 5.32
N ALA A 149 2.04 11.67 6.46
CA ALA A 149 2.54 13.02 6.63
C ALA A 149 3.85 13.25 5.88
N VAL A 150 3.96 14.41 5.23
CA VAL A 150 5.17 14.87 4.53
C VAL A 150 5.55 16.23 5.09
N THR A 151 6.81 16.43 5.50
CA THR A 151 7.24 17.76 5.95
C THR A 151 7.26 18.74 4.78
N GLY A 152 7.03 20.02 5.07
CA GLY A 152 7.05 21.10 4.07
C GLY A 152 8.43 21.71 3.89
N THR A 153 8.45 22.99 3.50
CA THR A 153 9.71 23.74 3.38
C THR A 153 10.38 23.90 4.75
N ILE A 154 11.70 23.71 4.78
CA ILE A 154 12.55 23.85 5.96
C ILE A 154 13.74 24.72 5.54
N GLU A 155 13.87 25.89 6.18
CA GLU A 155 14.91 26.86 5.84
C GLU A 155 16.25 26.50 6.49
N ASP A 156 16.22 26.05 7.74
CA ASP A 156 17.37 25.55 8.49
C ASP A 156 17.00 24.34 9.36
N ALA A 157 18.01 23.54 9.73
CA ALA A 157 17.79 22.31 10.48
C ALA A 157 17.20 22.55 11.89
N PRO A 158 17.69 23.51 12.71
CA PRO A 158 17.11 23.78 14.03
C PRO A 158 15.62 24.14 14.01
N ALA A 159 15.21 25.05 13.12
CA ALA A 159 13.80 25.43 12.97
C ALA A 159 12.94 24.26 12.47
N GLY A 160 13.47 23.47 11.54
CA GLY A 160 12.85 22.24 11.06
C GLY A 160 12.58 21.23 12.18
N LEU A 161 13.58 20.99 13.03
CA LEU A 161 13.46 20.06 14.16
C LEU A 161 12.45 20.53 15.19
N ALA A 162 12.47 21.83 15.55
CA ALA A 162 11.52 22.39 16.49
C ALA A 162 10.08 22.25 16.00
N ARG A 163 9.84 22.55 14.71
CA ARG A 163 8.52 22.40 14.09
C ARG A 163 8.09 20.93 14.00
N LEU A 164 9.00 20.03 13.63
CA LEU A 164 8.74 18.59 13.59
C LEU A 164 8.37 18.06 14.98
N GLY A 165 9.15 18.38 16.01
CA GLY A 165 8.85 18.00 17.39
C GLY A 165 7.47 18.48 17.83
N ALA A 166 7.18 19.77 17.63
CA ALA A 166 5.88 20.35 17.94
C ALA A 166 4.72 19.70 17.15
N ALA A 167 4.96 19.24 15.93
CA ALA A 167 3.96 18.55 15.12
C ALA A 167 3.72 17.11 15.58
N LEU A 168 4.78 16.39 15.96
CA LEU A 168 4.68 15.06 16.53
C LEU A 168 3.98 15.08 17.89
N ASP A 169 4.26 16.09 18.73
CA ASP A 169 3.64 16.25 20.06
C ASP A 169 2.13 16.51 20.00
N ARG A 170 1.59 16.98 18.86
CA ARG A 170 0.14 17.12 18.66
C ARG A 170 -0.57 15.77 18.46
N GLY A 171 0.16 14.67 18.28
CA GLY A 171 -0.42 13.33 18.12
C GLY A 171 -1.25 13.16 16.85
N GLN A 172 -0.96 13.93 15.80
CA GLN A 172 -1.73 13.91 14.54
C GLN A 172 -1.28 12.81 13.58
N LEU A 173 -0.22 12.07 13.90
CA LEU A 173 0.39 11.03 13.06
C LEU A 173 0.22 9.66 13.68
N ASP A 174 -0.13 8.69 12.84
CA ASP A 174 -0.46 7.33 13.30
C ASP A 174 0.80 6.45 13.44
N SER A 175 1.73 6.46 12.47
CA SER A 175 2.92 5.58 12.52
C SER A 175 4.15 6.04 11.71
N LEU A 176 3.98 6.81 10.63
CA LEU A 176 5.06 7.15 9.70
C LEU A 176 5.04 8.63 9.31
N VAL A 177 6.23 9.19 9.03
CA VAL A 177 6.41 10.53 8.47
C VAL A 177 7.50 10.54 7.40
N VAL A 178 7.27 11.26 6.31
CA VAL A 178 8.24 11.50 5.25
C VAL A 178 8.93 12.86 5.46
N LEU A 179 10.22 12.85 5.77
CA LEU A 179 11.04 14.05 5.91
C LEU A 179 11.47 14.56 4.54
N ARG A 180 10.86 15.65 4.11
CA ARG A 180 11.15 16.39 2.88
C ARG A 180 11.58 17.81 3.23
N ALA A 181 12.75 18.23 2.74
CA ALA A 181 13.28 19.58 2.92
C ALA A 181 14.03 20.00 1.64
N PRO A 182 13.31 20.39 0.58
CA PRO A 182 13.88 20.53 -0.77
C PRO A 182 14.83 21.74 -0.91
N THR A 183 14.80 22.66 0.06
CA THR A 183 15.60 23.89 0.10
C THR A 183 16.95 23.72 0.77
N LEU A 184 17.17 22.63 1.52
CA LEU A 184 18.43 22.37 2.20
C LEU A 184 19.47 21.77 1.26
N SER A 185 20.75 22.07 1.54
CA SER A 185 21.86 21.34 0.92
C SER A 185 21.89 19.89 1.40
N GLY A 186 22.56 18.99 0.66
CA GLY A 186 22.66 17.58 1.06
C GLY A 186 23.27 17.37 2.46
N ALA A 187 24.30 18.16 2.81
CA ALA A 187 24.91 18.11 4.14
C ALA A 187 23.94 18.56 5.24
N ALA A 188 23.27 19.70 5.04
CA ALA A 188 22.29 20.21 6.01
C ALA A 188 21.06 19.30 6.14
N TYR A 189 20.64 18.65 5.04
CA TYR A 189 19.57 17.66 5.07
C TYR A 189 19.96 16.42 5.89
N LEU A 190 21.19 15.92 5.75
CA LEU A 190 21.68 14.78 6.53
C LEU A 190 21.76 15.11 8.02
N GLU A 191 22.26 16.30 8.39
CA GLU A 191 22.25 16.77 9.78
C GLU A 191 20.84 16.82 10.36
N LEU A 192 19.88 17.37 9.58
CA LEU A 192 18.47 17.38 9.95
C LEU A 192 17.91 15.96 10.11
N ALA A 193 18.20 15.05 9.17
CA ALA A 193 17.67 13.70 9.16
C ALA A 193 18.13 12.88 10.37
N VAL A 194 19.41 12.97 10.72
CA VAL A 194 19.97 12.29 11.91
C VAL A 194 19.29 12.79 13.19
N ALA A 195 19.11 14.11 13.33
CA ALA A 195 18.46 14.67 14.50
C ALA A 195 16.95 14.37 14.55
N ALA A 196 16.27 14.39 13.39
CA ALA A 196 14.85 14.08 13.27
C ALA A 196 14.56 12.62 13.65
N LEU A 197 15.45 11.69 13.29
CA LEU A 197 15.31 10.27 13.61
C LEU A 197 15.19 10.03 15.12
N GLY A 198 16.01 10.72 15.93
CA GLY A 198 15.93 10.63 17.39
C GLY A 198 14.56 11.07 17.92
N GLY A 199 14.10 12.27 17.50
CA GLY A 199 12.82 12.82 17.94
C GLY A 199 11.60 12.00 17.51
N CYS A 200 11.65 11.38 16.33
CA CYS A 200 10.62 10.46 15.84
C CYS A 200 10.60 9.14 16.64
N ARG A 201 11.77 8.53 16.89
CA ARG A 201 11.88 7.27 17.65
C ARG A 201 11.36 7.39 19.08
N GLU A 202 11.65 8.50 19.76
CA GLU A 202 11.13 8.78 21.12
C GLU A 202 9.60 8.76 21.19
N ARG A 203 8.94 9.05 20.07
CA ARG A 203 7.48 9.14 19.95
C ARG A 203 6.86 7.94 19.24
N GLY A 204 7.65 6.90 18.95
CA GLY A 204 7.20 5.71 18.24
C GLY A 204 6.80 5.95 16.79
N VAL A 205 7.27 7.05 16.17
CA VAL A 205 6.98 7.38 14.76
C VAL A 205 8.17 6.97 13.90
N GLY A 206 7.92 6.26 12.81
CA GLY A 206 8.92 5.90 11.84
C GLY A 206 9.26 7.04 10.88
N LEU A 207 10.54 7.23 10.59
CA LEU A 207 11.03 8.27 9.70
C LEU A 207 11.40 7.69 8.32
N ILE A 208 10.81 8.24 7.26
CA ILE A 208 11.15 7.97 5.87
C ILE A 208 11.84 9.21 5.29
N LEU A 209 12.96 9.05 4.61
CA LEU A 209 13.70 10.17 4.01
C LEU A 209 13.25 10.41 2.57
N HIS A 210 12.92 11.65 2.21
CA HIS A 210 12.62 12.00 0.82
C HIS A 210 13.91 12.39 0.08
N GLY A 211 14.34 11.61 -0.91
CA GLY A 211 15.55 11.90 -1.69
C GLY A 211 16.09 10.70 -2.44
N ALA A 212 17.41 10.61 -2.56
CA ALA A 212 18.11 9.51 -3.21
C ALA A 212 18.22 8.28 -2.29
N ALA A 213 18.38 7.10 -2.89
CA ALA A 213 18.38 5.82 -2.18
C ALA A 213 19.58 5.63 -1.22
N ASP A 214 20.68 6.33 -1.47
CA ASP A 214 21.88 6.29 -0.63
C ASP A 214 21.67 6.90 0.76
N LEU A 215 20.60 7.68 0.97
CA LEU A 215 20.23 8.23 2.26
C LEU A 215 20.00 7.14 3.32
N CYS A 216 19.45 5.97 2.97
CA CYS A 216 19.28 4.86 3.92
C CYS A 216 20.62 4.33 4.44
N ARG A 217 21.70 4.43 3.64
CA ARG A 217 23.05 4.06 4.10
C ARG A 217 23.68 5.16 4.95
N ALA A 218 23.38 6.42 4.63
CA ALA A 218 23.93 7.58 5.33
C ALA A 218 23.28 7.81 6.71
N VAL A 219 22.01 7.42 6.87
CA VAL A 219 21.26 7.54 8.13
C VAL A 219 20.69 6.17 8.50
N PRO A 220 21.47 5.31 9.18
CA PRO A 220 21.00 4.00 9.64
C PRO A 220 19.75 4.13 10.54
N ASP A 221 18.94 3.06 10.62
CA ASP A 221 17.69 2.94 11.40
C ASP A 221 16.49 3.78 10.92
N VAL A 222 16.62 4.54 9.83
CA VAL A 222 15.42 5.09 9.15
C VAL A 222 14.54 3.96 8.64
N GLN A 223 13.24 4.21 8.57
CA GLN A 223 12.28 3.20 8.10
C GLN A 223 12.28 3.06 6.59
N GLY A 224 12.84 4.03 5.85
CA GLY A 224 13.03 3.89 4.41
C GLY A 224 13.26 5.19 3.68
N VAL A 225 13.06 5.14 2.37
CA VAL A 225 13.23 6.28 1.45
C VAL A 225 12.00 6.46 0.57
N HIS A 226 11.64 7.71 0.32
CA HIS A 226 10.66 8.10 -0.69
C HIS A 226 11.37 8.81 -1.84
N LEU A 227 11.45 8.15 -3.00
CA LEU A 227 12.10 8.69 -4.19
C LEU A 227 11.17 9.67 -4.90
N PRO A 228 11.56 10.94 -5.12
CA PRO A 228 10.89 11.75 -6.12
C PRO A 228 11.13 11.14 -7.51
N TRP A 229 10.21 11.35 -8.46
CA TRP A 229 10.29 10.72 -9.79
C TRP A 229 11.66 10.86 -10.47
N ARG A 230 12.30 12.04 -10.31
CA ARG A 230 13.62 12.32 -10.89
C ARG A 230 14.73 11.37 -10.43
N GLU A 231 14.64 10.83 -9.22
CA GLU A 231 15.56 9.82 -8.68
C GLU A 231 15.12 8.43 -9.11
N ALA A 232 13.83 8.11 -8.96
CA ALA A 232 13.30 6.79 -9.31
C ALA A 232 13.63 6.37 -10.75
N GLN A 233 13.47 7.28 -11.73
CA GLN A 233 13.73 7.00 -13.14
C GLN A 233 15.19 6.65 -13.48
N GLN A 234 16.13 6.89 -12.57
CA GLN A 234 17.56 6.58 -12.75
C GLN A 234 17.87 5.11 -12.41
N HIS A 235 16.94 4.39 -11.79
CA HIS A 235 17.11 3.02 -11.36
C HIS A 235 16.35 2.06 -12.28
N SER A 236 16.91 0.86 -12.48
CA SER A 236 16.25 -0.25 -13.19
C SER A 236 15.82 -1.39 -12.25
N GLU A 237 16.32 -1.38 -11.01
CA GLU A 237 16.07 -2.37 -9.96
C GLU A 237 15.89 -1.67 -8.61
N ARG A 238 15.40 -2.39 -7.60
CA ARG A 238 15.20 -1.85 -6.25
C ARG A 238 16.52 -1.28 -5.70
N PRO A 239 16.60 0.03 -5.38
CA PRO A 239 17.87 0.65 -5.01
C PRO A 239 18.19 0.60 -3.50
N VAL A 240 17.38 -0.10 -2.71
CA VAL A 240 17.50 -0.26 -1.25
C VAL A 240 17.23 -1.71 -0.84
N SER A 241 17.67 -2.10 0.36
CA SER A 241 17.32 -3.42 0.95
C SER A 241 15.81 -3.59 1.08
N ASP A 242 15.34 -4.84 1.15
CA ASP A 242 13.94 -5.17 1.45
C ASP A 242 13.52 -4.79 2.88
N ASP A 243 14.48 -4.50 3.76
CA ASP A 243 14.24 -4.02 5.13
C ASP A 243 13.73 -2.58 5.20
N TYR A 244 13.88 -1.81 4.11
CA TYR A 244 13.47 -0.41 4.04
C TYR A 244 12.17 -0.28 3.25
N TRP A 245 11.27 0.60 3.70
CA TRP A 245 10.17 1.08 2.87
C TRP A 245 10.71 1.83 1.64
N LEU A 246 10.22 1.46 0.46
CA LEU A 246 10.48 2.19 -0.77
C LEU A 246 9.19 2.86 -1.27
N GLY A 247 9.10 4.18 -1.10
CA GLY A 247 8.05 4.99 -1.71
C GLY A 247 8.51 5.62 -3.01
N VAL A 248 7.60 5.82 -3.98
CA VAL A 248 7.90 6.55 -5.22
C VAL A 248 6.81 7.56 -5.55
N SER A 249 7.21 8.79 -5.91
CA SER A 249 6.31 9.79 -6.49
C SER A 249 6.04 9.51 -7.97
N CYS A 250 4.76 9.44 -8.32
CA CYS A 250 4.26 9.11 -9.65
C CYS A 250 3.20 10.13 -10.10
N HIS A 251 3.15 10.35 -11.40
CA HIS A 251 2.26 11.32 -12.07
C HIS A 251 1.56 10.71 -13.30
N SER A 252 1.84 9.46 -13.65
CA SER A 252 1.24 8.78 -14.81
C SER A 252 1.25 7.25 -14.65
N ALA A 253 0.49 6.56 -15.50
CA ALA A 253 0.46 5.09 -15.54
C ALA A 253 1.84 4.47 -15.85
N GLU A 254 2.67 5.15 -16.65
CA GLU A 254 4.02 4.66 -16.95
C GLU A 254 4.92 4.72 -15.72
N GLN A 255 4.82 5.80 -14.95
CA GLN A 255 5.57 5.97 -13.71
C GLN A 255 5.14 4.96 -12.65
N LEU A 256 3.84 4.69 -12.54
CA LEU A 256 3.30 3.63 -11.67
C LEU A 256 3.89 2.27 -12.03
N ARG A 257 3.83 1.87 -13.31
CA ARG A 257 4.44 0.61 -13.77
C ARG A 257 5.94 0.57 -13.51
N HIS A 258 6.63 1.70 -13.62
CA HIS A 258 8.06 1.78 -13.31
C HIS A 258 8.31 1.57 -11.81
N ALA A 259 7.56 2.25 -10.94
CA ALA A 259 7.65 2.08 -9.49
C ALA A 259 7.40 0.63 -9.06
N GLU A 260 6.41 -0.05 -9.65
CA GLU A 260 6.16 -1.48 -9.42
C GLU A 260 7.35 -2.36 -9.82
N ARG A 261 8.00 -2.07 -10.97
CA ARG A 261 9.22 -2.80 -11.39
C ARG A 261 10.40 -2.59 -10.45
N LEU A 262 10.51 -1.41 -9.85
CA LEU A 262 11.49 -1.15 -8.78
C LEU A 262 11.14 -1.87 -7.47
N GLY A 263 9.97 -2.50 -7.38
CA GLY A 263 9.47 -3.14 -6.17
C GLY A 263 9.00 -2.13 -5.12
N ALA A 264 8.55 -0.92 -5.51
CA ALA A 264 8.05 0.07 -4.56
C ALA A 264 6.96 -0.53 -3.65
N ASP A 265 7.03 -0.24 -2.36
CA ASP A 265 6.08 -0.72 -1.36
C ASP A 265 4.81 0.15 -1.31
N TYR A 266 4.91 1.39 -1.77
CA TYR A 266 3.79 2.31 -1.95
C TYR A 266 4.16 3.42 -2.95
N VAL A 267 3.15 4.16 -3.40
CA VAL A 267 3.35 5.31 -4.29
C VAL A 267 2.57 6.53 -3.83
N PHE A 268 3.10 7.70 -4.18
CA PHE A 268 2.36 8.96 -4.18
C PHE A 268 1.88 9.24 -5.59
N LEU A 269 0.57 9.42 -5.77
CA LEU A 269 -0.03 9.76 -7.05
C LEU A 269 -0.64 11.16 -6.97
N GLY A 270 -0.12 12.09 -7.78
CA GLY A 270 -0.59 13.47 -7.74
C GLY A 270 -0.05 14.35 -8.86
N ASN A 271 -0.31 15.66 -8.84
CA ASN A 271 -1.20 16.33 -7.88
C ASN A 271 -2.67 16.01 -8.20
N VAL A 272 -3.45 15.56 -7.21
CA VAL A 272 -4.87 15.21 -7.41
C VAL A 272 -5.72 16.47 -7.57
N LEU A 273 -5.54 17.43 -6.67
CA LEU A 273 -6.15 18.75 -6.71
C LEU A 273 -5.07 19.83 -6.89
N GLU A 274 -5.50 21.06 -7.13
CA GLU A 274 -4.58 22.20 -7.17
C GLU A 274 -3.87 22.37 -5.82
N THR A 275 -2.59 22.71 -5.86
CA THR A 275 -1.75 22.81 -4.66
C THR A 275 -0.81 24.00 -4.71
N PRO A 276 -0.61 24.71 -3.60
CA PRO A 276 0.42 25.76 -3.50
C PRO A 276 1.84 25.25 -3.78
N SER A 277 2.10 23.95 -3.61
CA SER A 277 3.41 23.36 -3.92
C SER A 277 3.72 23.28 -5.43
N HIS A 278 2.69 23.37 -6.29
CA HIS A 278 2.80 23.34 -7.74
C HIS A 278 1.82 24.36 -8.37
N PRO A 279 2.10 25.67 -8.22
CA PRO A 279 1.19 26.72 -8.65
C PRO A 279 0.98 26.70 -10.18
N GLY A 280 -0.26 26.88 -10.62
CA GLY A 280 -0.61 26.96 -12.04
C GLY A 280 -0.70 25.63 -12.79
N GLN A 281 -0.52 24.49 -12.11
CA GLN A 281 -0.74 23.16 -12.69
C GLN A 281 -2.10 22.63 -12.24
N PRO A 282 -3.06 22.39 -13.15
CA PRO A 282 -4.33 21.77 -12.78
C PRO A 282 -4.07 20.35 -12.26
N GLY A 283 -4.72 19.98 -11.17
CA GLY A 283 -4.67 18.62 -10.65
C GLY A 283 -5.30 17.62 -11.63
N ILE A 284 -4.89 16.35 -11.54
CA ILE A 284 -5.44 15.28 -12.40
C ILE A 284 -6.93 15.02 -12.15
N GLY A 285 -7.43 15.40 -10.96
CA GLY A 285 -8.80 15.17 -10.52
C GLY A 285 -9.06 13.73 -10.08
N TRP A 286 -10.18 13.55 -9.36
CA TRP A 286 -10.55 12.27 -8.76
C TRP A 286 -10.82 11.15 -9.77
N ALA A 287 -11.37 11.48 -10.95
CA ALA A 287 -11.64 10.49 -12.00
C ALA A 287 -10.34 9.89 -12.56
N ALA A 288 -9.33 10.73 -12.85
CA ALA A 288 -8.02 10.26 -13.30
C ALA A 288 -7.27 9.53 -12.18
N PHE A 289 -7.36 10.02 -10.93
CA PHE A 289 -6.82 9.32 -9.76
C PHE A 289 -7.38 7.90 -9.66
N GLN A 290 -8.70 7.72 -9.71
CA GLN A 290 -9.35 6.41 -9.64
C GLN A 290 -8.88 5.50 -10.78
N ALA A 291 -8.87 6.01 -12.02
CA ALA A 291 -8.46 5.24 -13.19
C ALA A 291 -7.01 4.76 -13.09
N LEU A 292 -6.11 5.58 -12.55
CA LEU A 292 -4.71 5.23 -12.35
C LEU A 292 -4.50 4.28 -11.17
N ALA A 293 -5.13 4.56 -10.02
CA ALA A 293 -5.06 3.71 -8.82
C ALA A 293 -5.58 2.30 -9.11
N ALA A 294 -6.65 2.15 -9.91
CA ALA A 294 -7.18 0.85 -10.31
C ALA A 294 -6.20 -0.02 -11.15
N THR A 295 -5.15 0.58 -11.72
CA THR A 295 -4.10 -0.14 -12.46
C THR A 295 -2.89 -0.50 -11.61
N ALA A 296 -2.77 0.08 -10.41
CA ALA A 296 -1.64 -0.14 -9.54
C ALA A 296 -1.82 -1.42 -8.72
N ASN A 297 -0.72 -2.15 -8.53
CA ASN A 297 -0.66 -3.34 -7.66
C ASN A 297 -0.04 -3.04 -6.30
N VAL A 298 0.19 -1.77 -5.97
CA VAL A 298 0.81 -1.30 -4.73
C VAL A 298 -0.08 -0.23 -4.08
N PRO A 299 -0.04 -0.08 -2.75
CA PRO A 299 -0.75 0.99 -2.03
C PRO A 299 -0.52 2.38 -2.65
N VAL A 300 -1.62 3.07 -3.01
CA VAL A 300 -1.59 4.39 -3.67
C VAL A 300 -2.09 5.48 -2.72
N TYR A 301 -1.23 6.41 -2.32
CA TYR A 301 -1.69 7.64 -1.67
C TYR A 301 -1.99 8.71 -2.71
N GLY A 302 -3.15 9.35 -2.60
CA GLY A 302 -3.38 10.62 -3.28
C GLY A 302 -2.53 11.71 -2.63
N ILE A 303 -1.89 12.58 -3.42
CA ILE A 303 -1.18 13.76 -2.93
C ILE A 303 -1.48 14.99 -3.79
N GLY A 304 -1.29 16.19 -3.22
CA GLY A 304 -1.48 17.47 -3.91
C GLY A 304 -2.88 18.02 -3.72
N GLY A 305 -2.99 19.04 -2.86
CA GLY A 305 -4.26 19.71 -2.53
C GLY A 305 -5.20 18.88 -1.66
N LEU A 306 -4.69 17.81 -1.03
CA LEU A 306 -5.49 16.89 -0.20
C LEU A 306 -5.20 17.09 1.29
N GLY A 307 -6.26 16.96 2.09
CA GLY A 307 -6.25 16.90 3.55
C GLY A 307 -7.00 15.68 4.11
N PRO A 308 -7.07 15.50 5.44
CA PRO A 308 -7.69 14.35 6.10
C PRO A 308 -9.16 14.13 5.70
N GLU A 309 -9.89 15.19 5.39
CA GLU A 309 -11.27 15.14 4.90
C GLU A 309 -11.42 14.38 3.57
N HIS A 310 -10.33 14.21 2.82
CA HIS A 310 -10.31 13.48 1.56
C HIS A 310 -9.95 11.98 1.72
N GLN A 311 -9.57 11.53 2.92
CA GLN A 311 -9.10 10.16 3.18
C GLN A 311 -10.12 9.10 2.75
N SER A 312 -11.37 9.21 3.22
CA SER A 312 -12.42 8.22 2.91
C SER A 312 -12.73 8.18 1.41
N ARG A 313 -12.67 9.33 0.73
CA ARG A 313 -12.86 9.41 -0.72
C ARG A 313 -11.71 8.74 -1.48
N ALA A 314 -10.46 8.97 -1.07
CA ALA A 314 -9.31 8.32 -1.70
C ALA A 314 -9.41 6.79 -1.58
N ARG A 315 -9.80 6.28 -0.41
CA ARG A 315 -10.01 4.84 -0.17
C ARG A 315 -11.13 4.25 -1.02
N ALA A 316 -12.29 4.91 -1.07
CA ALA A 316 -13.40 4.48 -1.90
C ALA A 316 -13.07 4.43 -3.41
N LEU A 317 -12.04 5.16 -3.84
CA LEU A 317 -11.55 5.19 -5.23
C LEU A 317 -10.34 4.28 -5.48
N GLY A 318 -10.02 3.37 -4.55
CA GLY A 318 -8.95 2.38 -4.69
C GLY A 318 -7.57 2.83 -4.20
N GLY A 319 -7.49 3.95 -3.47
CA GLY A 319 -6.26 4.41 -2.82
C GLY A 319 -6.07 3.83 -1.41
N GLN A 320 -4.82 3.84 -0.93
CA GLN A 320 -4.47 3.60 0.48
C GLN A 320 -5.01 4.71 1.39
N GLY A 321 -5.07 5.94 0.87
CA GLY A 321 -5.47 7.13 1.61
C GLY A 321 -4.85 8.40 1.04
N VAL A 322 -4.47 9.33 1.91
CA VAL A 322 -3.92 10.63 1.51
C VAL A 322 -2.52 10.83 2.07
N ALA A 323 -1.66 11.49 1.29
CA ALA A 323 -0.39 12.02 1.74
C ALA A 323 -0.37 13.53 1.58
N GLY A 324 0.34 14.24 2.44
CA GLY A 324 0.34 15.70 2.36
C GLY A 324 1.12 16.44 3.42
N ILE A 325 1.26 17.74 3.17
CA ILE A 325 2.00 18.70 3.98
C ILE A 325 1.02 19.51 4.84
N GLY A 326 0.07 20.19 4.19
CA GLY A 326 -0.69 21.29 4.80
C GLY A 326 -1.63 20.93 5.94
N PHE A 327 -1.89 19.63 6.18
CA PHE A 327 -2.78 19.21 7.28
C PHE A 327 -2.06 19.00 8.61
N TRP A 328 -0.73 18.97 8.64
CA TRP A 328 0.04 18.67 9.85
C TRP A 328 1.29 19.54 10.02
N TRP A 329 1.93 19.95 8.92
CA TRP A 329 3.19 20.69 8.90
C TRP A 329 2.96 22.19 9.04
#